data_AF-A6I1K0-F1
#
_entry.id   AF-A6I1K0-F1
#
_cell.length_a   1.000
_cell.length_b   1.000
_cell.length_c   1.000
_cell.angle_alpha   90.00
_cell.angle_beta   90.00
_cell.angle_gamma   90.00
#
_symmetry.space_group_name_H-M   'P 1'
#
loop_
_entity.id
_entity.type
_entity.pdbx_description
1 polymer ?
#
loop_
_entity_poly.entity_id
_entity_poly.type
_entity_poly.pdbx_seq_one_letter_code
_entity_poly.pdbx_strand_id
1 'polypeptide(L)'
;MGKEKTHINIVVIGHVDSGKSTTTGHLIYKCGGIDNKNDPPMEAAGFTAQVIILNHPGQISAGYAPVLDCHTAHIACKFAELKEKIDRRSGKKLEDGPKFLKSGDAAIVDMVPGKPMCVESFSDYPPLGRFAVRDMRQTVAVGVIKAVDKKAAGAGKVTKSAQKAQKAK
;
A
#
# COMPACT_ATOMS: atom_id res chain seq x y z
N MET A 1 -21.61 15.92 -26.48
CA MET A 1 -21.79 16.22 -25.04
C MET A 1 -21.71 14.92 -24.25
N GLY A 2 -20.57 14.64 -23.63
CA GLY A 2 -20.44 13.47 -22.76
C GLY A 2 -21.34 13.65 -21.54
N LYS A 3 -22.23 12.69 -21.28
CA LYS A 3 -23.07 12.70 -20.07
C LYS A 3 -22.16 12.80 -18.85
N GLU A 4 -22.35 13.84 -18.07
CA GLU A 4 -21.69 14.04 -16.78
C GLU A 4 -22.03 12.84 -15.89
N LYS A 5 -21.04 11.98 -15.60
CA LYS A 5 -21.26 10.79 -14.77
C LYS A 5 -21.51 11.27 -13.35
N THR A 6 -22.70 11.00 -12.82
CA THR A 6 -23.06 11.31 -11.44
C THR A 6 -22.07 10.64 -10.49
N HIS A 7 -21.36 11.44 -9.69
CA HIS A 7 -20.42 10.94 -8.71
C HIS A 7 -21.19 10.40 -7.50
N ILE A 8 -21.07 9.10 -7.23
CA ILE A 8 -21.74 8.43 -6.11
C ILE A 8 -20.67 7.92 -5.14
N ASN A 9 -20.75 8.36 -3.88
CA ASN A 9 -19.91 7.85 -2.79
C ASN A 9 -20.60 6.67 -2.11
N ILE A 10 -19.96 5.51 -2.07
CA ILE A 10 -20.48 4.29 -1.40
C ILE A 10 -19.63 4.00 -0.16
N VAL A 11 -20.27 3.80 1.00
CA VAL A 11 -19.61 3.43 2.26
C VAL A 11 -20.11 2.07 2.72
N VAL A 12 -19.19 1.13 3.00
CA VAL A 12 -19.50 -0.21 3.51
C VAL A 12 -19.14 -0.28 5.00
N ILE A 13 -20.15 -0.48 5.87
CA ILE A 13 -20.01 -0.49 7.35
C ILE A 13 -20.32 -1.89 7.89
N GLY A 14 -19.63 -2.31 8.96
CA GLY A 14 -19.77 -3.64 9.58
C GLY A 14 -18.63 -3.97 10.54
N HIS A 15 -18.76 -5.06 11.31
CA HIS A 15 -17.75 -5.51 12.29
C HIS A 15 -16.41 -5.87 11.60
N VAL A 16 -15.30 -5.84 12.36
CA VAL A 16 -13.98 -6.30 11.87
C VAL A 16 -14.14 -7.74 11.34
N ASP A 17 -13.49 -8.06 10.23
CA ASP A 17 -13.60 -9.37 9.55
C ASP A 17 -14.96 -9.76 8.96
N SER A 18 -15.99 -8.89 8.97
CA SER A 18 -17.27 -9.15 8.27
C SER A 18 -17.19 -9.09 6.73
N GLY A 19 -16.00 -9.24 6.13
CA GLY A 19 -15.82 -9.27 4.68
C GLY A 19 -16.07 -7.94 3.97
N LYS A 20 -16.04 -6.80 4.68
CA LYS A 20 -16.25 -5.46 4.09
C LYS A 20 -15.34 -5.20 2.89
N SER A 21 -14.03 -5.44 3.05
CA SER A 21 -13.04 -5.27 1.98
C SER A 21 -13.30 -6.19 0.79
N THR A 22 -13.77 -7.42 1.06
CA THR A 22 -14.14 -8.39 0.03
C THR A 22 -15.34 -7.90 -0.78
N THR A 23 -16.37 -7.37 -0.12
CA THR A 23 -17.55 -6.81 -0.78
C THR A 23 -17.19 -5.57 -1.60
N THR A 24 -16.39 -4.65 -1.05
CA THR A 24 -15.92 -3.47 -1.76
C THR A 24 -15.08 -3.85 -2.98
N GLY A 25 -14.12 -4.77 -2.83
CA GLY A 25 -13.30 -5.26 -3.95
C GLY A 25 -14.14 -5.92 -5.05
N HIS A 26 -15.14 -6.72 -4.67
CA HIS A 26 -16.08 -7.33 -5.62
C HIS A 26 -16.93 -6.29 -6.36
N LEU A 27 -17.35 -5.23 -5.67
CA LEU A 27 -18.09 -4.13 -6.27
C LEU A 27 -17.21 -3.39 -7.29
N ILE A 28 -15.97 -3.06 -6.93
CA ILE A 28 -15.00 -2.41 -7.81
C ILE A 28 -14.75 -3.27 -9.05
N TYR A 29 -14.58 -4.59 -8.88
CA TYR A 29 -14.45 -5.54 -9.99
C TYR A 29 -15.66 -5.50 -10.93
N LYS A 30 -16.88 -5.60 -10.39
CA LYS A 30 -18.12 -5.55 -11.19
C LYS A 30 -18.32 -4.22 -11.91
N CYS A 31 -17.86 -3.12 -11.30
CA CYS A 31 -17.92 -1.79 -11.88
C CYS A 31 -16.81 -1.52 -12.91
N GLY A 32 -15.93 -2.50 -13.19
CA GLY A 32 -14.83 -2.35 -14.14
C GLY A 32 -13.70 -1.47 -13.65
N GLY A 33 -13.62 -1.20 -12.34
CA GLY A 33 -12.53 -0.42 -11.74
C GLY A 33 -11.22 -1.20 -11.59
N ILE A 34 -11.26 -2.54 -11.71
CA ILE A 34 -10.10 -3.43 -11.74
C ILE A 34 -10.31 -4.45 -12.87
N ASP A 35 -9.38 -4.49 -13.83
CA ASP A 35 -9.38 -5.51 -14.88
C ASP A 35 -8.53 -6.73 -14.44
N ASN A 36 -9.18 -7.70 -13.81
CA ASN A 36 -8.56 -8.95 -13.33
C ASN A 36 -7.84 -9.76 -14.40
N LYS A 37 -8.04 -9.47 -15.70
CA LYS A 37 -7.38 -10.22 -16.78
C LYS A 37 -6.01 -9.67 -17.15
N ASN A 38 -5.81 -8.37 -17.00
CA ASN A 38 -4.61 -7.69 -17.49
C ASN A 38 -3.66 -7.27 -16.36
N ASP A 39 -4.18 -6.96 -15.16
CA ASP A 39 -3.36 -6.58 -14.00
C ASP A 39 -4.02 -7.06 -12.69
N PRO A 40 -3.90 -8.37 -12.36
CA PRO A 40 -4.41 -8.88 -11.09
C PRO A 40 -3.58 -8.33 -9.92
N PRO A 41 -4.19 -8.06 -8.75
CA PRO A 41 -3.45 -7.64 -7.57
C PRO A 41 -2.51 -8.76 -7.12
N MET A 42 -1.23 -8.43 -6.96
CA MET A 42 -0.18 -9.39 -6.58
C MET A 42 0.35 -9.10 -5.17
N GLU A 43 0.90 -10.14 -4.53
CA GLU A 43 1.60 -10.00 -3.25
C GLU A 43 2.85 -9.13 -3.47
N ALA A 44 3.07 -8.14 -2.60
CA ALA A 44 4.28 -7.34 -2.61
C ALA A 44 5.40 -8.09 -1.88
N ALA A 45 6.51 -8.38 -2.58
CA ALA A 45 7.73 -8.88 -1.95
C ALA A 45 8.45 -7.77 -1.19
N GLY A 46 8.40 -6.56 -1.73
CA GLY A 46 8.93 -5.33 -1.13
C GLY A 46 8.37 -4.13 -1.87
N PHE A 47 8.52 -2.93 -1.32
CA PHE A 47 8.12 -1.71 -2.00
C PHE A 47 8.97 -0.53 -1.56
N THR A 48 9.23 0.38 -2.51
CA THR A 48 9.89 1.65 -2.25
C THR A 48 8.82 2.70 -1.98
N ALA A 49 8.93 3.38 -0.84
CA ALA A 49 7.98 4.40 -0.42
C ALA A 49 8.69 5.70 -0.03
N GLN A 50 7.98 6.80 -0.26
CA GLN A 50 8.33 8.09 0.31
C GLN A 50 7.58 8.26 1.63
N VAL A 51 8.31 8.44 2.72
CA VAL A 51 7.77 8.60 4.07
C VAL A 51 8.11 9.96 4.64
N ILE A 52 7.22 10.50 5.45
CA ILE A 52 7.41 11.73 6.22
C ILE A 52 7.21 11.37 7.70
N ILE A 53 8.26 11.57 8.49
CA ILE A 53 8.23 11.28 9.93
C ILE A 53 7.55 12.45 10.64
N LEU A 54 6.55 12.15 11.47
CA LEU A 54 5.72 13.14 12.13
C LEU A 54 6.11 13.33 13.59
N ASN A 55 5.80 12.35 14.43
CA ASN A 55 5.90 12.46 15.88
C ASN A 55 6.50 11.19 16.47
N HIS A 56 7.75 10.90 16.11
CA HIS A 56 8.51 9.80 16.68
C HIS A 56 9.40 10.33 17.82
N PRO A 57 9.35 9.74 19.03
CA PRO A 57 10.08 10.25 20.20
C PRO A 57 11.60 10.01 20.11
N GLY A 58 12.04 9.04 19.30
CA GLY A 58 13.44 8.71 19.10
C GLY A 58 13.87 8.84 17.64
N GLN A 59 14.85 8.02 17.26
CA GLN A 59 15.36 7.93 15.89
C GLN A 59 14.88 6.64 15.22
N ILE A 60 14.56 6.71 13.94
CA ILE A 60 14.19 5.56 13.11
C ILE A 60 15.40 5.13 12.30
N SER A 61 15.83 3.89 12.44
CA SER A 61 16.97 3.32 11.71
C SER A 61 16.54 2.14 10.85
N ALA A 62 17.41 1.70 9.95
CA ALA A 62 17.20 0.45 9.20
C ALA A 62 16.96 -0.72 10.18
N GLY A 63 15.96 -1.53 9.87
CA GLY A 63 15.49 -2.62 10.74
C GLY A 63 14.27 -2.28 11.59
N TYR A 64 13.87 -1.01 11.68
CA TYR A 64 12.64 -0.61 12.37
C TYR A 64 11.40 -1.29 11.77
N ALA A 65 10.54 -1.89 12.60
CA ALA A 65 9.41 -2.71 12.16
C ALA A 65 8.07 -2.27 12.78
N PRO A 66 7.54 -1.09 12.39
CA PRO A 66 6.24 -0.60 12.83
C PRO A 66 5.09 -1.31 12.11
N VAL A 67 3.87 -1.01 12.54
CA VAL A 67 2.65 -1.48 11.85
C VAL A 67 2.21 -0.45 10.81
N LEU A 68 1.93 -0.93 9.61
CA LEU A 68 1.42 -0.12 8.52
C LEU A 68 -0.08 -0.33 8.38
N ASP A 69 -0.80 0.79 8.39
CA ASP A 69 -2.19 0.88 7.95
C ASP A 69 -2.20 1.28 6.49
N CYS A 70 -2.43 0.31 5.61
CA CYS A 70 -2.60 0.54 4.18
C CYS A 70 -4.00 0.08 3.78
N HIS A 71 -4.87 1.05 3.48
CA HIS A 71 -6.28 0.79 3.16
C HIS A 71 -7.03 0.08 4.32
N THR A 72 -7.23 -1.25 4.22
CA THR A 72 -7.80 -2.08 5.30
C THR A 72 -6.79 -3.06 5.88
N ALA A 73 -5.57 -3.10 5.36
CA ALA A 73 -4.50 -3.95 5.87
C ALA A 73 -3.82 -3.27 7.07
N HIS A 74 -3.63 -4.05 8.13
CA HIS A 74 -2.90 -3.66 9.34
C HIS A 74 -1.77 -4.67 9.55
N ILE A 75 -0.59 -4.40 8.98
CA ILE A 75 0.51 -5.37 8.86
C ILE A 75 1.84 -4.73 9.29
N ALA A 76 2.61 -5.44 10.11
CA ALA A 76 3.97 -5.03 10.44
C ALA A 76 4.86 -5.08 9.20
N CYS A 77 5.55 -3.97 8.90
CA CYS A 77 6.49 -3.90 7.78
C CYS A 77 7.84 -3.39 8.29
N LYS A 78 8.90 -4.03 7.86
CA LYS A 78 10.28 -3.68 8.21
C LYS A 78 10.79 -2.61 7.24
N PHE A 79 11.37 -1.55 7.77
CA PHE A 79 12.20 -0.61 7.04
C PHE A 79 13.51 -1.34 6.73
N ALA A 80 13.62 -1.90 5.53
CA ALA A 80 14.78 -2.68 5.13
C ALA A 80 16.00 -1.77 4.93
N GLU A 81 15.82 -0.69 4.17
CA GLU A 81 16.88 0.25 3.84
C GLU A 81 16.33 1.68 3.79
N LEU A 82 17.13 2.62 4.30
CA LEU A 82 16.86 4.05 4.19
C LEU A 82 17.68 4.56 3.01
N LYS A 83 17.07 4.62 1.81
CA LYS A 83 17.78 4.98 0.58
C LYS A 83 18.26 6.42 0.63
N GLU A 84 17.35 7.36 0.84
CA GLU A 84 17.67 8.77 0.68
C GLU A 84 16.84 9.63 1.62
N LYS A 85 17.46 10.66 2.19
CA LYS A 85 16.75 11.74 2.85
C LYS A 85 16.37 12.78 1.82
N ILE A 86 15.13 13.23 1.86
CA ILE A 86 14.59 14.22 0.92
C ILE A 86 13.98 15.40 1.68
N ASP A 87 13.91 16.54 1.02
CA ASP A 87 13.16 17.68 1.54
C ASP A 87 11.65 17.44 1.42
N ARG A 88 10.92 17.73 2.50
CA ARG A 88 9.48 17.46 2.60
C ARG A 88 8.63 18.23 1.58
N ARG A 89 9.07 19.43 1.15
CA ARG A 89 8.30 20.31 0.27
C ARG A 89 8.72 20.18 -1.18
N SER A 90 10.02 20.24 -1.43
CA SER A 90 10.60 20.25 -2.77
C SER A 90 10.89 18.86 -3.33
N GLY A 91 10.94 17.82 -2.48
CA GLY A 91 11.28 16.46 -2.89
C GLY A 91 12.73 16.29 -3.34
N LYS A 92 13.58 17.31 -3.18
CA LYS A 92 15.00 17.25 -3.52
C LYS A 92 15.74 16.36 -2.53
N LYS A 93 16.68 15.56 -3.05
CA LYS A 93 17.58 14.74 -2.24
C LYS A 93 18.48 15.65 -1.41
N LEU A 94 18.56 15.36 -0.11
CA LEU A 94 19.42 16.07 0.85
C LEU A 94 20.64 15.22 1.20
N GLU A 95 20.44 13.92 1.42
CA GLU A 95 21.49 12.99 1.86
C GLU A 95 21.20 11.60 1.28
N ASP A 96 22.25 10.90 0.88
CA ASP A 96 22.20 9.51 0.39
C ASP A 96 22.57 8.57 1.54
N GLY A 97 21.77 7.52 1.75
CA GLY A 97 21.96 6.53 2.81
C GLY A 97 21.97 7.08 4.25
N PRO A 98 20.95 7.83 4.73
CA PRO A 98 20.95 8.35 6.08
C PRO A 98 20.96 7.23 7.13
N LYS A 99 21.80 7.37 8.17
CA LYS A 99 21.89 6.37 9.26
C LYS A 99 20.63 6.29 10.12
N PHE A 100 19.93 7.42 10.27
CA PHE A 100 18.70 7.52 11.03
C PHE A 100 17.82 8.67 10.53
N LEU A 101 16.52 8.57 10.78
CA LEU A 101 15.52 9.60 10.53
C LEU A 101 14.93 10.11 11.84
N LYS A 102 14.63 11.41 11.90
CA LYS A 102 13.96 12.05 13.04
C LYS A 102 12.65 12.71 12.62
N SER A 103 11.85 13.10 13.60
CA SER A 103 10.61 13.86 13.38
C SER A 103 10.85 15.10 12.52
N GLY A 104 10.03 15.27 11.48
CA GLY A 104 10.13 16.32 10.47
C GLY A 104 10.90 15.93 9.21
N ASP A 105 11.69 14.86 9.24
CA ASP A 105 12.42 14.40 8.07
C ASP A 105 11.49 13.69 7.07
N ALA A 106 11.80 13.81 5.79
CA ALA A 106 11.23 12.99 4.74
C ALA A 106 12.33 12.11 4.13
N ALA A 107 11.98 10.90 3.73
CA ALA A 107 12.92 9.95 3.16
C ALA A 107 12.28 9.03 2.13
N ILE A 108 13.09 8.48 1.25
CA ILE A 108 12.76 7.32 0.44
C ILE A 108 13.30 6.10 1.15
N VAL A 109 12.43 5.13 1.40
CA VAL A 109 12.72 3.92 2.17
C VAL A 109 12.24 2.70 1.41
N ASP A 110 13.00 1.62 1.50
CA ASP A 110 12.56 0.31 1.07
C ASP A 110 11.95 -0.44 2.25
N MET A 111 10.77 -0.99 2.00
CA MET A 111 9.97 -1.64 3.01
C MET A 111 9.67 -3.08 2.60
N VAL A 112 9.75 -3.98 3.58
CA VAL A 112 9.44 -5.40 3.39
C VAL A 112 8.30 -5.76 4.35
N PRO A 113 7.15 -6.22 3.84
CA PRO A 113 6.03 -6.63 4.69
C PRO A 113 6.36 -7.96 5.40
N GLY A 114 6.03 -8.06 6.69
CA GLY A 114 6.25 -9.28 7.47
C GLY A 114 5.20 -10.38 7.23
N LYS A 115 4.07 -10.03 6.61
CA LYS A 115 2.99 -10.95 6.19
C LYS A 115 2.58 -10.64 4.75
N PRO A 116 2.02 -11.60 4.01
CA PRO A 116 1.52 -11.36 2.66
C PRO A 116 0.56 -10.16 2.62
N MET A 117 0.88 -9.22 1.75
CA MET A 117 0.23 -7.92 1.61
C MET A 117 0.16 -7.59 0.12
N CYS A 118 -0.97 -7.03 -0.33
CA CYS A 118 -1.08 -6.46 -1.67
C CYS A 118 -1.10 -4.93 -1.53
N VAL A 119 -0.15 -4.27 -2.19
CA VAL A 119 -0.07 -2.81 -2.29
C VAL A 119 0.27 -2.44 -3.72
N GLU A 120 -0.08 -1.21 -4.11
CA GLU A 120 0.14 -0.71 -5.46
C GLU A 120 0.81 0.66 -5.41
N SER A 121 1.40 1.09 -6.53
CA SER A 121 1.97 2.43 -6.64
C SER A 121 0.89 3.49 -6.50
N PHE A 122 1.22 4.60 -5.83
CA PHE A 122 0.32 5.74 -5.69
C PHE A 122 -0.05 6.36 -7.03
N SER A 123 0.84 6.31 -8.03
CA SER A 123 0.59 6.86 -9.36
C SER A 123 -0.49 6.08 -10.11
N ASP A 124 -0.49 4.75 -9.97
CA ASP A 124 -1.39 3.86 -10.70
C ASP A 124 -2.72 3.70 -9.94
N TYR A 125 -2.64 3.46 -8.63
CA TYR A 125 -3.79 3.25 -7.78
C TYR A 125 -3.69 4.09 -6.48
N PRO A 126 -4.04 5.39 -6.53
CA PRO A 126 -3.93 6.30 -5.39
C PRO A 126 -4.54 5.81 -4.06
N PRO A 127 -5.70 5.09 -4.06
CA PRO A 127 -6.29 4.58 -2.81
C PRO A 127 -5.53 3.41 -2.15
N LEU A 128 -4.65 2.74 -2.89
CA LEU A 128 -3.84 1.61 -2.43
C LEU A 128 -2.38 1.98 -2.17
N GLY A 129 -1.93 3.14 -2.68
CA GLY A 129 -0.56 3.62 -2.52
C GLY A 129 -0.34 4.56 -1.33
N ARG A 130 -1.34 4.81 -0.47
CA ARG A 130 -1.21 5.65 0.73
C ARG A 130 -1.26 4.80 1.99
N PHE A 131 -0.33 5.03 2.90
CA PHE A 131 -0.30 4.31 4.17
C PHE A 131 0.10 5.22 5.34
N ALA A 132 -0.37 4.85 6.53
CA ALA A 132 0.09 5.42 7.78
C ALA A 132 0.98 4.41 8.50
N VAL A 133 2.04 4.90 9.12
CA VAL A 133 2.95 4.10 9.94
C VAL A 133 2.60 4.37 11.40
N ARG A 134 2.27 3.30 12.12
CA ARG A 134 1.91 3.36 13.53
C ARG A 134 2.85 2.55 14.40
N ASP A 135 3.16 3.12 15.54
CA ASP A 135 3.92 2.46 16.61
C ASP A 135 3.26 2.80 17.95
N MET A 136 3.09 1.79 18.81
CA MET A 136 2.39 1.92 20.10
C MET A 136 1.06 2.71 20.01
N ARG A 137 0.27 2.50 18.95
CA ARG A 137 -0.99 3.20 18.63
C ARG A 137 -0.87 4.69 18.27
N GLN A 138 0.34 5.23 18.20
CA GLN A 138 0.61 6.59 17.71
C GLN A 138 1.00 6.56 16.23
N THR A 139 0.60 7.58 15.48
CA THR A 139 1.02 7.72 14.07
C THR A 139 2.39 8.38 14.05
N VAL A 140 3.42 7.61 13.70
CA VAL A 140 4.81 8.06 13.70
C VAL A 140 5.26 8.61 12.36
N ALA A 141 4.66 8.13 11.26
CA ALA A 141 4.92 8.60 9.91
C ALA A 141 3.73 8.38 8.98
N VAL A 142 3.73 9.08 7.86
CA VAL A 142 2.80 8.85 6.74
C VAL A 142 3.60 8.71 5.46
N GLY A 143 3.12 7.89 4.53
CA GLY A 143 3.85 7.62 3.31
C GLY A 143 3.00 7.37 2.08
N VAL A 144 3.67 7.49 0.93
CA VAL A 144 3.15 7.13 -0.38
C VAL A 144 4.09 6.13 -1.05
N ILE A 145 3.52 5.12 -1.67
CA ILE A 145 4.26 4.07 -2.38
C ILE A 145 4.63 4.58 -3.76
N LYS A 146 5.93 4.52 -4.11
CA LYS A 146 6.44 4.93 -5.43
C LYS A 146 6.54 3.74 -6.39
N ALA A 147 7.02 2.62 -5.89
CA ALA A 147 7.21 1.40 -6.67
C ALA A 147 6.98 0.18 -5.78
N VAL A 148 6.48 -0.90 -6.38
CA VAL A 148 6.21 -2.17 -5.70
C VAL A 148 6.90 -3.29 -6.46
N ASP A 149 7.72 -4.06 -5.76
CA ASP A 149 8.27 -5.31 -6.26
C ASP A 149 7.24 -6.41 -6.02
N LYS A 150 6.46 -6.69 -7.08
CA LYS A 150 5.44 -7.74 -7.04
C LYS A 150 6.12 -9.11 -7.02
N LYS A 151 5.76 -9.96 -6.07
CA LYS A 151 6.23 -11.34 -5.97
C LYS A 151 5.70 -12.12 -7.18
N ALA A 152 6.56 -12.94 -7.79
CA ALA A 152 6.19 -13.75 -8.94
C ALA A 152 4.92 -14.55 -8.64
N ALA A 153 3.93 -14.44 -9.52
CA ALA A 153 2.63 -15.08 -9.35
C ALA A 153 2.80 -16.60 -9.33
N GLY A 154 2.67 -17.21 -8.15
CA GLY A 154 2.33 -18.62 -8.05
C GLY A 154 0.90 -18.79 -8.55
N ALA A 155 0.62 -19.84 -9.32
CA ALA A 155 -0.75 -20.16 -9.73
C ALA A 155 -1.61 -20.39 -8.48
N GLY A 156 -2.36 -19.36 -8.07
CA GLY A 156 -3.26 -19.43 -6.93
C GLY A 156 -4.31 -20.53 -7.13
N LYS A 157 -4.87 -21.07 -6.04
CA LYS A 157 -5.96 -22.05 -6.12
C LYS A 157 -7.14 -21.43 -6.88
N VAL A 158 -7.38 -21.91 -8.09
CA VAL A 158 -8.52 -21.48 -8.91
C VAL A 158 -9.78 -22.22 -8.45
N THR A 159 -10.85 -21.48 -8.19
CA THR A 159 -12.14 -22.07 -7.79
C THR A 159 -12.81 -22.79 -8.97
N LYS A 160 -13.62 -23.82 -8.69
CA LYS A 160 -14.38 -24.55 -9.73
C LYS A 160 -15.27 -23.63 -10.57
N SER A 161 -15.81 -22.56 -9.98
CA SER A 161 -16.60 -21.55 -10.69
C SER A 161 -15.76 -20.69 -11.63
N ALA A 162 -14.56 -20.28 -11.22
CA ALA A 162 -13.62 -19.56 -12.09
C ALA A 162 -13.13 -20.43 -13.26
N GLN A 163 -12.87 -21.71 -13.04
CA GLN A 163 -12.53 -22.67 -14.11
C GLN A 163 -13.65 -22.80 -15.14
N LYS A 164 -14.92 -22.85 -14.71
CA LYS A 164 -16.07 -22.90 -15.62
C LYS A 164 -16.20 -21.61 -16.44
N ALA A 165 -15.97 -20.44 -15.83
CA ALA A 165 -16.03 -19.15 -16.52
C ALA A 165 -14.90 -18.97 -17.55
N GLN A 166 -13.73 -19.57 -17.32
CA GLN A 166 -12.62 -19.57 -18.27
C GLN A 166 -12.86 -20.50 -19.47
N LYS A 167 -13.54 -21.64 -19.26
CA LYS A 167 -13.89 -22.60 -20.32
C LYS A 167 -15.10 -22.22 -21.17
N ALA A 168 -15.92 -21.26 -20.72
CA ALA A 168 -17.12 -20.81 -21.41
C ALA A 168 -16.86 -19.64 -22.40
N LYS A 169 -15.59 -19.42 -22.75
CA LYS A 169 -15.15 -18.46 -23.77
C LYS A 169 -14.48 -19.18 -24.92
#